data_AF-A0A1M6BRP2-F1
#
_entry.id   AF-A0A1M6BRP2-F1
#
_cell.length_a   1.000
_cell.length_b   1.000
_cell.length_c   1.000
_cell.angle_alpha   90.00
_cell.angle_beta   90.00
_cell.angle_gamma   90.00
#
_symmetry.space_group_name_H-M   'P 1'
#
loop_
_entity.id
_entity.type
_entity.pdbx_description
1 polymer ?
#
loop_
_entity_poly.entity_id
_entity_poly.type
_entity_poly.pdbx_seq_one_letter_code
_entity_poly.pdbx_strand_id
1 'polypeptide(L)'
;MKKSLSQKPARKPRSSTILGSEQVYREIAKANARVAVVAEKVTRKDEKVQREARLAIAETFDAWLDWMEETAPEQVEDVFFELGCFATATNRRRMFKHAKAPEGVAERAQEQVDQWKAEEEAAKAAAVEEAQGKSGDAEGHA
;
A
#
# COMPACT_ATOMS: atom_id res chain seq x y z
N MET A 1 8.93 73.34 -47.11
CA MET A 1 7.70 72.64 -46.68
C MET A 1 8.08 71.44 -45.84
N LYS A 2 7.95 71.50 -44.51
CA LYS A 2 8.25 70.36 -43.61
C LYS A 2 6.97 69.55 -43.42
N LYS A 3 6.90 68.34 -43.99
CA LYS A 3 5.79 67.40 -43.77
C LYS A 3 6.02 66.72 -42.41
N SER A 4 5.24 67.07 -41.39
CA SER A 4 5.20 66.29 -40.14
C SER A 4 4.35 65.05 -40.37
N LEU A 5 4.93 63.87 -40.17
CA LEU A 5 4.19 62.61 -40.17
C LEU A 5 3.48 62.49 -38.81
N SER A 6 2.16 62.31 -38.82
CA SER A 6 1.38 62.12 -37.60
C SER A 6 1.82 60.84 -36.89
N GLN A 7 2.38 60.96 -35.69
CA GLN A 7 2.60 59.81 -34.81
C GLN A 7 1.25 59.19 -34.45
N LYS A 8 1.02 57.94 -34.89
CA LYS A 8 -0.11 57.16 -34.39
C LYS A 8 0.08 56.94 -32.89
N PRO A 9 -0.97 57.05 -32.07
CA PRO A 9 -0.83 56.85 -30.62
C PRO A 9 -0.39 55.40 -30.34
N ALA A 10 0.66 55.26 -29.54
CA ALA A 10 1.11 53.95 -29.07
C ALA A 10 -0.04 53.28 -28.29
N ARG A 11 -0.44 52.08 -28.72
CA ARG A 11 -1.43 51.27 -27.99
C ARG A 11 -0.89 51.02 -26.58
N LYS A 12 -1.59 51.49 -25.55
CA LYS A 12 -1.28 51.15 -24.16
C LYS A 12 -1.34 49.62 -24.01
N PRO A 13 -0.31 48.97 -23.43
CA PRO A 13 -0.42 47.56 -23.08
C PRO A 13 -1.57 47.44 -22.06
N ARG A 14 -2.56 46.59 -22.37
CA ARG A 14 -3.54 46.20 -21.36
C ARG A 14 -2.78 45.42 -20.29
N SER A 15 -2.47 46.09 -19.18
CA SER A 15 -2.13 45.42 -17.94
C SER A 15 -3.37 44.64 -17.54
N SER A 16 -3.34 43.35 -17.81
CA SER A 16 -4.32 42.43 -17.29
C SER A 16 -3.53 41.49 -16.40
N THR A 17 -3.41 41.87 -15.13
CA THR A 17 -3.15 40.93 -14.04
C THR A 17 -4.38 40.00 -14.00
N ILE A 18 -4.39 39.00 -14.88
CA ILE A 18 -5.42 37.95 -14.96
C ILE A 18 -4.99 36.84 -14.00
N LEU A 19 -4.74 37.20 -12.75
CA LEU A 19 -4.63 36.27 -11.63
C LEU A 19 -5.78 36.64 -10.70
N GLY A 20 -6.79 35.78 -10.62
CA GLY A 20 -7.98 35.98 -9.79
C GLY A 20 -9.29 36.32 -10.52
N SER A 21 -9.33 36.39 -11.85
CA SER A 21 -10.61 36.56 -12.55
C SER A 21 -11.41 35.25 -12.57
N GLU A 22 -12.74 35.34 -12.44
CA GLU A 22 -13.64 34.17 -12.47
C GLU A 22 -13.46 33.29 -13.72
N GLN A 23 -13.09 33.90 -14.84
CA GLN A 23 -12.80 33.19 -16.09
C GLN A 23 -11.55 32.31 -15.99
N VAL A 24 -10.51 32.74 -15.27
CA VAL A 24 -9.32 31.91 -14.99
C VAL A 24 -9.67 30.74 -14.09
N TYR A 25 -10.47 30.97 -13.04
CA TYR A 25 -10.93 29.88 -12.17
C TYR A 25 -11.74 28.84 -12.94
N ARG A 26 -12.61 29.26 -13.88
CA ARG A 26 -13.37 28.34 -14.74
C ARG A 26 -12.47 27.54 -15.68
N GLU A 27 -11.46 28.15 -16.29
CA GLU A 27 -10.51 27.44 -17.17
C GLU A 27 -9.61 26.48 -16.37
N ILE A 28 -9.15 26.86 -15.17
CA ILE A 28 -8.44 25.95 -14.26
C ILE A 28 -9.34 24.79 -13.83
N ALA A 29 -10.60 25.04 -13.48
CA ALA A 29 -11.55 23.99 -13.11
C ALA A 29 -11.78 23.00 -14.26
N LYS A 30 -11.91 23.48 -15.51
CA LYS A 30 -11.98 22.62 -16.70
C LYS A 30 -10.71 21.81 -16.91
N ALA A 31 -9.53 22.42 -16.73
CA ALA A 31 -8.25 21.72 -16.83
C ALA A 31 -8.14 20.61 -15.77
N ASN A 32 -8.48 20.91 -14.53
CA ASN A 32 -8.50 19.92 -13.43
C ASN A 32 -9.49 18.78 -13.70
N ALA A 33 -10.67 19.07 -14.23
CA ALA A 33 -11.63 18.03 -14.62
C ALA A 33 -11.07 17.10 -15.70
N ARG A 34 -10.33 17.63 -16.69
CA ARG A 34 -9.67 16.81 -17.71
C ARG A 34 -8.54 15.96 -17.12
N VAL A 35 -7.73 16.54 -16.23
CA VAL A 35 -6.67 15.80 -15.51
C VAL A 35 -7.28 14.67 -14.70
N ALA A 36 -8.39 14.91 -13.99
CA ALA A 36 -9.09 13.89 -13.21
C ALA A 36 -9.56 12.71 -14.08
N VAL A 37 -10.14 12.98 -15.26
CA VAL A 37 -10.57 11.94 -16.20
C VAL A 37 -9.40 11.10 -16.72
N VAL A 38 -8.28 11.75 -17.04
CA VAL A 38 -7.07 11.04 -17.49
C VAL A 38 -6.48 10.21 -16.34
N ALA A 39 -6.39 10.77 -15.14
CA ALA A 39 -5.91 10.07 -13.95
C ALA A 39 -6.76 8.84 -13.67
N GLU A 40 -8.09 8.95 -13.67
CA GLU A 40 -9.01 7.82 -13.49
C GLU A 40 -8.82 6.73 -14.55
N LYS A 41 -8.62 7.12 -15.81
CA LYS A 41 -8.37 6.15 -16.88
C LYS A 41 -7.04 5.42 -16.69
N VAL A 42 -6.01 6.10 -16.20
CA VAL A 42 -4.70 5.51 -15.91
C VAL A 42 -4.79 4.59 -14.69
N THR A 43 -5.43 5.01 -13.61
CA THR A 43 -5.57 4.18 -12.40
C THR A 43 -6.35 2.91 -12.69
N ARG A 44 -7.47 2.97 -13.42
CA ARG A 44 -8.23 1.77 -13.81
C ARG A 44 -7.41 0.80 -14.67
N LYS A 45 -6.54 1.31 -15.55
CA LYS A 45 -5.65 0.46 -16.36
C LYS A 45 -4.59 -0.20 -15.49
N ASP A 46 -3.99 0.56 -14.57
CA ASP A 46 -3.01 0.01 -13.64
C ASP A 46 -3.63 -1.03 -12.72
N GLU A 47 -4.81 -0.77 -12.14
CA GLU A 47 -5.56 -1.75 -11.35
C GLU A 47 -5.83 -3.05 -12.12
N LYS A 48 -6.17 -2.94 -13.41
CA LYS A 48 -6.35 -4.11 -14.28
C LYS A 48 -5.05 -4.89 -14.43
N VAL A 49 -3.95 -4.23 -14.74
CA VAL A 49 -2.63 -4.88 -14.89
C VAL A 49 -2.20 -5.55 -13.58
N GLN A 50 -2.37 -4.86 -12.45
CA GLN A 50 -2.07 -5.40 -11.13
C GLN A 50 -2.96 -6.60 -10.79
N ARG A 51 -4.23 -6.59 -11.19
CA ARG A 51 -5.12 -7.74 -11.01
C ARG A 51 -4.68 -8.93 -11.87
N GLU A 52 -4.34 -8.71 -13.13
CA GLU A 52 -3.85 -9.76 -14.04
C GLU A 52 -2.53 -10.37 -13.52
N ALA A 53 -1.62 -9.54 -13.02
CA ALA A 53 -0.38 -10.01 -12.41
C ALA A 53 -0.66 -10.88 -11.15
N ARG A 54 -1.59 -10.47 -10.29
CA ARG A 54 -1.99 -11.27 -9.11
C ARG A 54 -2.61 -12.61 -9.51
N LEU A 55 -3.41 -12.64 -10.58
CA LEU A 55 -4.00 -13.88 -11.09
C LEU A 55 -2.94 -14.82 -11.67
N ALA A 56 -2.01 -14.30 -12.47
CA ALA A 56 -0.91 -15.11 -13.02
C ALA A 56 -0.03 -15.72 -11.91
N ILE A 57 0.22 -14.96 -10.83
CA ILE A 57 0.92 -15.48 -9.65
C ILE A 57 0.09 -16.59 -8.98
N ALA A 58 -1.22 -16.39 -8.79
CA ALA A 58 -2.09 -17.40 -8.20
C ALA A 58 -2.14 -18.69 -9.05
N GLU A 59 -2.30 -18.58 -10.36
CA GLU A 59 -2.29 -19.73 -11.28
C GLU A 59 -0.96 -20.49 -11.25
N THR A 60 0.15 -19.77 -11.14
CA THR A 60 1.48 -20.38 -11.00
C THR A 60 1.62 -21.10 -9.66
N PHE A 61 1.07 -20.53 -8.59
CA PHE A 61 1.07 -21.16 -7.28
C PHE A 61 0.22 -22.43 -7.25
N ASP A 62 -0.95 -22.41 -7.88
CA ASP A 62 -1.82 -23.59 -7.99
C ASP A 62 -1.12 -24.72 -8.76
N ALA A 63 -0.49 -24.40 -9.90
CA ALA A 63 0.27 -25.38 -10.68
C ALA A 63 1.47 -25.94 -9.90
N TRP A 64 2.12 -25.11 -9.06
CA TRP A 64 3.21 -25.54 -8.20
C TRP A 64 2.73 -26.45 -7.07
N LEU A 65 1.57 -26.16 -6.45
CA LEU A 65 0.94 -27.02 -5.46
C LEU A 65 0.58 -28.39 -6.05
N ASP A 66 0.01 -28.42 -7.25
CA ASP A 66 -0.31 -29.68 -7.94
C ASP A 66 0.96 -30.51 -8.19
N TRP A 67 2.04 -29.87 -8.64
CA TRP A 67 3.33 -30.54 -8.80
C TRP A 67 3.90 -31.05 -7.46
N MET A 68 3.77 -30.29 -6.38
CA MET A 68 4.23 -30.73 -5.05
C MET A 68 3.43 -31.91 -4.51
N GLU A 69 2.12 -31.96 -4.73
CA GLU A 69 1.33 -33.13 -4.33
C GLU A 69 1.80 -34.43 -4.99
N GLU A 70 2.27 -34.33 -6.25
CA GLU A 70 2.80 -35.48 -6.97
C GLU A 70 4.23 -35.86 -6.53
N THR A 71 5.05 -34.88 -6.18
CA THR A 71 6.50 -35.07 -6.01
C THR A 71 6.99 -35.07 -4.57
N ALA A 72 6.33 -34.33 -3.68
CA ALA A 72 6.68 -34.15 -2.28
C ALA A 72 5.42 -33.81 -1.44
N PRO A 73 4.43 -34.73 -1.39
CA PRO A 73 3.15 -34.47 -0.74
C PRO A 73 3.29 -34.11 0.75
N GLU A 74 4.33 -34.60 1.42
CA GLU A 74 4.63 -34.29 2.81
C GLU A 74 4.96 -32.81 3.04
N GLN A 75 5.46 -32.09 2.02
CA GLN A 75 5.85 -30.69 2.13
C GLN A 75 4.67 -29.73 1.95
N VAL A 76 3.53 -30.21 1.44
CA VAL A 76 2.35 -29.37 1.20
C VAL A 76 1.86 -28.76 2.51
N GLU A 77 1.81 -29.55 3.59
CA GLU A 77 1.42 -29.04 4.91
C GLU A 77 2.37 -27.95 5.41
N ASP A 78 3.68 -28.19 5.33
CA ASP A 78 4.69 -27.24 5.80
C ASP A 78 4.59 -25.90 5.05
N VAL A 79 4.39 -25.93 3.73
CA VAL A 79 4.19 -24.72 2.92
C VAL A 79 2.95 -23.94 3.37
N PHE A 80 1.82 -24.62 3.58
CA PHE A 80 0.60 -23.97 4.08
C PHE A 80 0.78 -23.42 5.50
N PHE A 81 1.49 -24.14 6.37
CA PHE A 81 1.80 -23.70 7.72
C PHE A 81 2.65 -22.42 7.70
N GLU A 82 3.78 -22.44 6.99
CA GLU A 82 4.70 -21.30 6.91
C GLU A 82 4.03 -20.06 6.34
N LEU A 83 3.33 -20.19 5.21
CA LEU A 83 2.61 -19.07 4.61
C LEU A 83 1.51 -18.53 5.55
N GLY A 84 0.88 -19.41 6.34
CA GLY A 84 -0.14 -19.04 7.32
C GLY A 84 0.43 -18.18 8.45
N CYS A 85 1.61 -18.52 8.93
CA CYS A 85 2.33 -17.81 9.97
C CYS A 85 2.70 -16.37 9.54
N PHE A 86 3.11 -16.17 8.28
CA PHE A 86 3.48 -14.83 7.77
C PHE A 86 2.28 -14.02 7.24
N ALA A 87 1.18 -14.68 6.88
CA ALA A 87 0.03 -13.99 6.31
C ALA A 87 -0.70 -13.13 7.36
N THR A 88 -1.25 -11.99 6.90
CA THR A 88 -2.22 -11.22 7.70
C THR A 88 -3.43 -12.08 8.04
N ALA A 89 -4.14 -11.79 9.14
CA ALA A 89 -5.30 -12.59 9.56
C ALA A 89 -6.35 -12.78 8.46
N THR A 90 -6.60 -11.75 7.64
CA THR A 90 -7.54 -11.85 6.50
C THR A 90 -7.01 -12.77 5.40
N ASN A 91 -5.72 -12.64 5.05
CA ASN A 91 -5.12 -13.47 4.00
C ASN A 91 -4.95 -14.92 4.46
N ARG A 92 -4.54 -15.15 5.71
CA ARG A 92 -4.48 -16.48 6.34
C ARG A 92 -5.83 -17.19 6.23
N ARG A 93 -6.93 -16.52 6.62
CA ARG A 93 -8.29 -17.08 6.51
C ARG A 93 -8.70 -17.39 5.07
N ARG A 94 -8.24 -16.63 4.08
CA ARG A 94 -8.52 -16.92 2.66
C ARG A 94 -7.69 -18.08 2.15
N MET A 95 -6.42 -18.13 2.54
CA MET A 95 -5.47 -19.17 2.14
C MET A 95 -5.90 -20.55 2.66
N PHE A 96 -6.35 -20.66 3.92
CA PHE A 96 -6.84 -21.93 4.46
C PHE A 96 -8.23 -22.37 3.94
N LYS A 97 -8.85 -21.60 3.04
CA LYS A 97 -10.01 -22.06 2.25
C LYS A 97 -9.59 -22.68 0.91
N HIS A 98 -8.30 -22.69 0.61
CA HIS A 98 -7.79 -23.30 -0.60
C HIS A 98 -8.10 -24.80 -0.61
N ALA A 99 -8.46 -25.34 -1.78
CA ALA A 99 -8.90 -26.74 -1.90
C ALA A 99 -7.81 -27.75 -1.50
N LYS A 100 -6.54 -27.36 -1.62
CA LYS A 100 -5.37 -28.18 -1.28
C LYS A 100 -4.83 -27.93 0.14
N ALA A 101 -5.46 -27.07 0.93
CA ALA A 101 -5.00 -26.80 2.29
C ALA A 101 -5.25 -28.03 3.18
N PRO A 102 -4.21 -28.59 3.82
CA PRO A 102 -4.39 -29.75 4.70
C PRO A 102 -5.24 -29.42 5.93
N GLU A 103 -5.91 -30.44 6.47
CA GLU A 103 -6.69 -30.32 7.70
C GLU A 103 -5.77 -30.08 8.92
N GLY A 104 -6.18 -29.26 9.88
CA GLY A 104 -5.40 -28.98 11.10
C GLY A 104 -4.29 -27.94 10.93
N VAL A 105 -3.85 -27.64 9.70
CA VAL A 105 -2.79 -26.65 9.45
C VAL A 105 -3.21 -25.23 9.85
N ALA A 106 -4.51 -24.94 9.78
CA ALA A 106 -5.06 -23.63 10.10
C ALA A 106 -4.99 -23.34 11.60
N GLU A 107 -5.35 -24.33 12.42
CA GLU A 107 -5.25 -24.30 13.86
C GLU A 107 -3.80 -24.17 14.29
N ARG A 108 -2.92 -25.03 13.75
CA ARG A 108 -1.48 -25.03 14.04
C ARG A 108 -0.82 -23.67 13.75
N ALA A 109 -1.12 -23.07 12.59
CA ALA A 109 -0.59 -21.75 12.24
C ALA A 109 -1.14 -20.63 13.13
N GLN A 110 -2.42 -20.73 13.53
CA GLN A 110 -3.03 -19.74 14.41
C GLN A 110 -2.42 -19.79 15.82
N GLU A 111 -2.22 -21.00 16.36
CA GLU A 111 -1.52 -21.21 17.64
C GLU A 111 -0.10 -20.62 17.62
N GLN A 112 0.66 -20.86 16.55
CA GLN A 112 2.01 -20.31 16.40
C GLN A 112 2.02 -18.78 16.39
N VAL A 113 1.09 -18.16 15.67
CA VAL A 113 0.96 -16.70 15.63
C VAL A 113 0.58 -16.13 16.98
N ASP A 114 -0.30 -16.81 17.72
CA ASP A 114 -0.71 -16.35 19.05
C ASP A 114 0.41 -16.52 20.08
N GLN A 115 1.22 -17.57 19.96
CA GLN A 115 2.45 -17.72 20.74
C GLN A 115 3.42 -16.57 20.51
N TRP A 116 3.73 -16.23 19.25
CA TRP A 116 4.66 -15.13 18.96
C TRP A 116 4.17 -13.78 19.47
N LYS A 117 2.86 -13.52 19.40
CA LYS A 117 2.28 -12.31 20.00
C LYS A 117 2.45 -12.28 21.51
N ALA A 118 2.21 -13.40 22.18
CA ALA A 118 2.41 -13.48 23.63
C ALA A 118 3.88 -13.25 24.00
N GLU A 119 4.82 -13.82 23.24
CA GLU A 119 6.26 -13.61 23.42
C GLU A 119 6.66 -12.14 23.18
N GLU A 120 6.13 -11.51 22.13
CA GLU A 120 6.38 -10.10 21.83
C GLU A 120 5.86 -9.17 22.95
N GLU A 121 4.65 -9.41 23.44
CA GLU A 121 4.07 -8.63 24.53
C GLU A 121 4.82 -8.86 25.86
N ALA A 122 5.25 -10.09 26.14
CA ALA A 122 6.10 -10.38 27.30
C ALA A 122 7.46 -9.67 27.21
N ALA A 123 8.08 -9.66 26.03
CA ALA A 123 9.34 -8.95 25.80
C ALA A 123 9.18 -7.43 25.96
N LYS A 124 8.07 -6.86 25.48
CA LYS A 124 7.74 -5.44 25.70
C LYS A 124 7.54 -5.13 27.17
N ALA A 125 6.80 -5.96 27.91
CA ALA A 125 6.59 -5.76 29.35
C ALA A 125 7.91 -5.81 30.12
N ALA A 126 8.76 -6.81 29.85
CA ALA A 126 10.08 -6.93 30.47
C ALA A 126 10.98 -5.72 30.16
N ALA A 127 10.95 -5.20 28.92
CA ALA A 127 11.71 -4.01 28.56
C ALA A 127 11.22 -2.75 29.29
N VAL A 128 9.91 -2.63 29.53
CA VAL A 128 9.33 -1.53 30.33
C VAL A 128 9.76 -1.63 31.79
N GLU A 129 9.73 -2.84 32.38
CA GLU A 129 10.20 -3.06 33.75
C GLU A 129 11.70 -2.76 33.90
N GLU A 130 12.53 -3.19 32.95
CA GLU A 130 13.98 -2.92 32.96
C GLU A 130 14.28 -1.42 32.82
N ALA A 131 13.50 -0.69 32.01
CA ALA A 131 13.62 0.75 31.86
C ALA A 131 13.22 1.51 33.13
N GLN A 132 12.17 1.05 33.83
CA GLN A 132 11.73 1.66 35.10
C GLN A 132 12.69 1.36 36.25
N GLY A 133 13.25 0.15 36.32
CA GLY A 133 14.26 -0.22 37.33
C GLY A 133 15.54 0.62 37.25
N LYS A 134 16.02 0.94 36.04
CA LYS A 134 17.21 1.78 35.85
C LYS A 134 16.99 3.27 36.18
N SER A 135 15.74 3.74 36.18
CA SER A 135 15.43 5.13 36.59
C SER A 135 15.31 5.32 38.11
N GLY A 136 15.12 4.24 38.88
CA GLY A 136 15.00 4.31 40.34
C GLY A 136 16.34 4.34 41.09
N ASP A 137 17.41 3.82 40.50
CA ASP A 137 18.73 3.72 41.17
C ASP A 137 19.57 5.02 41.12
N ALA A 138 19.10 6.08 40.45
CA ALA A 138 19.84 7.34 40.33
C ALA A 138 19.55 8.37 41.45
N GLU A 139 18.54 8.15 42.31
CA GLU A 139 18.15 9.12 43.37
C GLU A 139 18.51 8.68 44.80
N GLY A 140 19.33 7.64 44.96
CA GLY A 140 19.58 6.99 46.26
C GLY A 140 21.02 7.06 46.79
N HIS A 141 21.80 8.12 46.56
CA HIS A 141 23.03 8.37 47.32
C HIS A 141 23.42 9.85 47.29
N ALA A 142 23.01 10.60 48.32
CA ALA A 142 23.59 11.88 48.71
C ALA A 142 23.77 11.88 50.24
#